data_AF-A0AAP9LZ57-F1
#
_entry.id   AF-A0AAP9LZ57-F1
#
_cell.length_a   1.000
_cell.length_b   1.000
_cell.length_c   1.000
_cell.angle_alpha   90.00
_cell.angle_beta   90.00
_cell.angle_gamma   90.00
#
_symmetry.space_group_name_H-M   'P 1'
#
loop_
_entity.id
_entity.type
_entity.pdbx_description
1 polymer ?
#
loop_
_entity_poly.entity_id
_entity_poly.type
_entity_poly.pdbx_seq_one_letter_code
_entity_poly.pdbx_strand_id
1 'polypeptide(L)'
;MCYPDVNYDDIMHGWTENRTMNIGRTNAKKLLAGFRLSQRNPYMAARLFHFASLSDCYWMKDAEEAFTWEQVSLFENPLEKAVTSTALLGINRTFHTLEQRIHTPEFTAQGMAAKAWIREAEGLYLYKVGKKELPASRILGALTLPHVGYMEAENSGLEKIADRNHIDKIYKSGENCFFRR
;
A
#
# COMPACT_ATOMS: atom_id res chain seq x y z
N MET A 1 -11.36 29.60 -2.37
CA MET A 1 -11.71 29.80 -0.95
C MET A 1 -10.45 29.55 -0.15
N CYS A 2 -10.00 30.51 0.66
CA CYS A 2 -8.96 30.28 1.66
C CYS A 2 -9.70 29.96 2.97
N TYR A 3 -9.40 28.84 3.60
CA TYR A 3 -9.92 28.52 4.93
C TYR A 3 -9.07 29.31 5.94
N PRO A 4 -9.62 30.31 6.63
CA PRO A 4 -8.84 31.23 7.45
C PRO A 4 -8.08 30.54 8.60
N ASP A 5 -8.55 29.36 9.01
CA ASP A 5 -7.98 28.58 10.10
C ASP A 5 -7.03 27.46 9.63
N VAL A 6 -6.74 27.36 8.32
CA VAL A 6 -5.84 26.35 7.76
C VAL A 6 -4.69 27.05 7.06
N ASN A 7 -3.48 26.85 7.58
CA ASN A 7 -2.25 27.40 7.02
C ASN A 7 -1.41 26.33 6.30
N TYR A 8 -0.26 26.75 5.77
CA TYR A 8 0.66 25.87 5.05
C TYR A 8 1.20 24.72 5.93
N ASP A 9 1.50 24.99 7.19
CA ASP A 9 2.04 23.99 8.11
C ASP A 9 0.98 22.92 8.44
N ASP A 10 -0.30 23.28 8.54
CA ASP A 10 -1.38 22.31 8.74
C ASP A 10 -1.46 21.28 7.61
N ILE A 11 -1.16 21.71 6.37
CA ILE A 11 -1.12 20.82 5.21
C ILE A 11 0.19 20.04 5.18
N MET A 12 1.33 20.72 5.32
CA MET A 12 2.65 20.16 5.04
C MET A 12 3.27 19.37 6.20
N HIS A 13 2.87 19.67 7.43
CA HIS A 13 3.30 18.97 8.65
C HIS A 13 2.15 18.25 9.36
N GLY A 14 0.90 18.57 9.02
CA GLY A 14 -0.28 17.82 9.46
C GLY A 14 -0.69 16.75 8.45
N TRP A 15 -1.28 17.17 7.33
CA TRP A 15 -1.95 16.25 6.41
C TRP A 15 -1.00 15.32 5.64
N THR A 16 0.08 15.84 5.06
CA THR A 16 1.02 15.06 4.23
C THR A 16 1.80 14.03 5.07
N GLU A 17 2.34 14.43 6.23
CA GLU A 17 3.14 13.55 7.09
C GLU A 17 2.31 12.39 7.64
N ASN A 18 1.08 12.67 8.09
CA ASN A 18 0.17 11.64 8.59
C ASN A 18 -0.28 10.67 7.50
N ARG A 19 -0.22 11.04 6.22
CA ARG A 19 -0.56 10.16 5.10
C ARG A 19 0.54 9.16 4.76
N THR A 20 1.78 9.39 5.21
CA THR A 20 2.90 8.54 4.83
C THR A 20 2.87 7.18 5.51
N MET A 21 3.40 6.16 4.82
CA MET A 21 3.64 4.84 5.37
C MET A 21 4.55 4.94 6.61
N ASN A 22 4.19 4.21 7.67
CA ASN A 22 5.03 4.08 8.86
C ASN A 22 6.33 3.32 8.52
N ILE A 23 7.49 3.89 8.88
CA ILE A 23 8.82 3.28 8.65
C ILE A 23 9.03 1.94 9.37
N GLY A 24 8.29 1.71 10.46
CA GLY A 24 8.28 0.45 11.20
C GLY A 24 7.38 -0.63 10.59
N ARG A 25 6.65 -0.32 9.52
CA ARG A 25 5.85 -1.32 8.79
C ARG A 25 6.76 -2.44 8.26
N THR A 26 6.28 -3.68 8.32
CA THR A 26 6.95 -4.82 7.70
C THR A 26 7.22 -4.54 6.21
N ASN A 27 8.45 -4.79 5.77
CA ASN A 27 8.96 -4.52 4.42
C ASN A 27 9.14 -3.04 4.02
N ALA A 28 8.87 -2.05 4.89
CA ALA A 28 9.06 -0.63 4.58
C ALA A 28 10.49 -0.31 4.09
N LYS A 29 11.50 -0.87 4.77
CA LYS A 29 12.91 -0.69 4.38
C LYS A 29 13.24 -1.26 3.00
N LYS A 30 12.59 -2.36 2.61
CA LYS A 30 12.79 -2.98 1.28
C LYS A 30 12.15 -2.13 0.19
N LEU A 31 10.98 -1.56 0.46
CA LEU A 31 10.33 -0.61 -0.46
C LEU A 31 11.23 0.61 -0.70
N LEU A 32 11.68 1.25 0.39
CA LEU A 32 12.57 2.41 0.29
C LEU A 32 13.87 2.07 -0.43
N ALA A 33 14.50 0.94 -0.11
CA ALA A 33 15.70 0.48 -0.79
C ALA A 33 15.48 0.24 -2.29
N GLY A 34 14.33 -0.32 -2.68
CA GLY A 34 14.01 -0.58 -4.08
C GLY A 34 13.89 0.69 -4.93
N PHE A 35 13.43 1.79 -4.34
CA PHE A 35 13.41 3.13 -4.95
C PHE A 35 14.66 3.95 -4.65
N ARG A 36 15.66 3.40 -3.94
CA ARG A 36 16.87 4.13 -3.50
C ARG A 36 16.56 5.38 -2.66
N LEU A 37 15.46 5.34 -1.92
CA LEU A 37 14.99 6.42 -1.07
C LEU A 37 15.58 6.30 0.35
N SER A 38 15.83 7.47 0.96
CA SER A 38 16.32 7.55 2.33
C SER A 38 15.24 7.14 3.33
N GLN A 39 15.63 6.34 4.33
CA GLN A 39 14.75 6.00 5.46
C GLN A 39 14.45 7.18 6.38
N ARG A 40 15.24 8.27 6.28
CA ARG A 40 15.08 9.45 7.15
C ARG A 40 13.94 10.36 6.71
N ASN A 41 13.42 10.19 5.50
CA ASN A 41 12.44 11.12 4.94
C ASN A 41 11.34 10.37 4.16
N PRO A 42 10.37 9.74 4.87
CA PRO A 42 9.23 9.06 4.24
C PRO A 42 8.32 10.03 3.46
N TYR A 43 8.34 11.33 3.80
CA TYR A 43 7.66 12.37 3.06
C TYR A 43 8.14 12.44 1.60
N MET A 44 9.46 12.34 1.35
CA MET A 44 9.98 12.34 -0.03
C MET A 44 9.49 11.14 -0.85
N ALA A 45 9.27 10.00 -0.19
CA ALA A 45 8.70 8.83 -0.85
C ALA A 45 7.23 9.07 -1.24
N ALA A 46 6.42 9.63 -0.34
CA ALA A 46 5.03 9.94 -0.65
C ALA A 46 4.89 11.05 -1.70
N ARG A 47 5.77 12.08 -1.66
CA ARG A 47 5.86 13.14 -2.67
C ARG A 47 6.15 12.58 -4.07
N LEU A 48 7.00 11.56 -4.18
CA LEU A 48 7.32 10.90 -5.45
C LEU A 48 6.08 10.31 -6.15
N PHE A 49 5.07 9.92 -5.37
CA PHE A 49 3.78 9.40 -5.84
C PHE A 49 2.65 10.40 -5.61
N HIS A 50 2.97 11.69 -5.59
CA HIS A 50 2.01 12.80 -5.51
C HIS A 50 1.07 12.74 -4.30
N PHE A 51 1.50 12.08 -3.21
CA PHE A 51 0.66 11.80 -2.03
C PHE A 51 -0.66 11.08 -2.37
N ALA A 52 -0.77 10.47 -3.54
CA ALA A 52 -1.97 9.77 -3.94
C ALA A 52 -2.23 8.57 -3.01
N SER A 53 -3.51 8.36 -2.68
CA SER A 53 -3.95 7.31 -1.77
C SER A 53 -5.20 6.63 -2.32
N LEU A 54 -5.51 5.46 -1.77
CA LEU A 54 -6.79 4.78 -1.98
C LEU A 54 -7.83 5.08 -0.87
N SER A 55 -7.46 5.90 0.12
CA SER A 55 -8.38 6.36 1.18
C SER A 55 -9.29 7.52 0.74
N ASP A 56 -8.88 8.28 -0.27
CA ASP A 56 -9.53 9.50 -0.74
C ASP A 56 -8.97 9.89 -2.13
N CYS A 57 -9.52 10.97 -2.72
CA CYS A 57 -9.13 11.47 -4.04
C CYS A 57 -8.21 12.71 -3.99
N TYR A 58 -7.52 12.93 -2.87
CA TYR A 58 -6.60 14.06 -2.73
C TYR A 58 -5.18 13.67 -3.14
N TRP A 59 -4.49 14.61 -3.76
CA TRP A 59 -3.11 14.48 -4.24
C TRP A 59 -2.44 15.86 -4.28
N MET A 60 -1.12 15.88 -4.41
CA MET A 60 -0.34 17.10 -4.52
C MET A 60 0.72 16.96 -5.60
N LYS A 61 1.04 18.07 -6.26
CA LYS A 61 2.11 18.18 -7.23
C LYS A 61 2.85 19.50 -7.04
N ASP A 62 4.07 19.56 -7.54
CA ASP A 62 4.81 20.82 -7.65
C ASP A 62 4.12 21.71 -8.70
N ALA A 63 4.25 23.03 -8.58
CA ALA A 63 3.52 23.99 -9.41
C ALA A 63 3.87 23.87 -10.90
N GLU A 64 5.09 23.45 -11.20
CA GLU A 64 5.65 23.28 -12.53
C GLU A 64 5.28 21.93 -13.16
N GLU A 65 4.74 20.98 -12.38
CA GLU A 65 4.35 19.67 -12.89
C GLU A 65 3.06 19.75 -13.72
N ALA A 66 3.08 19.15 -14.91
CA ALA A 66 1.93 19.11 -15.81
C ALA A 66 0.99 17.92 -15.55
N PHE A 67 1.25 17.09 -14.52
CA PHE A 67 0.40 15.94 -14.22
C PHE A 67 -1.05 16.35 -13.96
N THR A 68 -1.97 15.49 -14.38
CA THR A 68 -3.41 15.57 -14.09
C THR A 68 -3.82 14.45 -13.14
N TRP A 69 -5.02 14.56 -12.57
CA TRP A 69 -5.57 13.54 -11.69
C TRP A 69 -5.66 12.18 -12.39
N GLU A 70 -6.13 12.15 -13.63
CA GLU A 70 -6.28 10.93 -14.44
C GLU A 70 -4.94 10.21 -14.61
N GLN A 71 -3.84 10.97 -14.68
CA GLN A 71 -2.49 10.41 -14.84
C GLN A 71 -1.91 9.81 -13.55
N VAL A 72 -2.33 10.28 -12.38
CA VAL A 72 -1.78 9.83 -11.07
C VAL A 72 -2.76 8.98 -10.26
N SER A 73 -4.04 8.96 -10.65
CA SER A 73 -5.12 8.29 -9.93
C SER A 73 -4.81 6.81 -9.70
N LEU A 74 -4.83 6.40 -8.43
CA LEU A 74 -4.67 5.00 -8.04
C LEU A 74 -5.95 4.19 -8.24
N PHE A 75 -7.08 4.83 -8.54
CA PHE A 75 -8.36 4.16 -8.74
C PHE A 75 -8.51 3.58 -10.14
N GLU A 76 -7.92 4.23 -11.14
CA GLU A 76 -8.07 3.89 -12.55
C GLU A 76 -6.80 3.26 -13.14
N ASN A 77 -5.62 3.71 -12.69
CA ASN A 77 -4.37 3.26 -13.27
C ASN A 77 -3.93 1.87 -12.75
N PRO A 78 -3.19 1.08 -13.56
CA PRO A 78 -2.62 -0.19 -13.15
C PRO A 78 -1.58 -0.01 -12.03
N LEU A 79 -1.70 -0.80 -10.96
CA LEU A 79 -0.73 -0.76 -9.86
C LEU A 79 0.53 -1.57 -10.21
N GLU A 80 1.70 -1.06 -9.80
CA GLU A 80 2.98 -1.71 -10.07
C GLU A 80 3.16 -2.99 -9.23
N LYS A 81 3.05 -4.14 -9.90
CA LYS A 81 3.12 -5.47 -9.30
C LYS A 81 4.44 -5.72 -8.58
N ALA A 82 5.56 -5.20 -9.09
CA ALA A 82 6.84 -5.35 -8.42
C ALA A 82 6.81 -4.71 -7.02
N VAL A 83 6.24 -3.51 -6.90
CA VAL A 83 6.11 -2.79 -5.62
C VAL A 83 5.15 -3.53 -4.69
N THR A 84 3.99 -3.96 -5.20
CA THR A 84 3.02 -4.80 -4.47
C THR A 84 3.68 -6.06 -3.89
N SER A 85 4.49 -6.76 -4.68
CA SER A 85 5.18 -7.98 -4.25
C SER A 85 6.20 -7.74 -3.14
N THR A 86 6.94 -6.62 -3.21
CA THR A 86 7.88 -6.20 -2.16
C THR A 86 7.13 -5.81 -0.88
N ALA A 87 6.04 -5.07 -1.01
CA ALA A 87 5.21 -4.60 0.10
C ALA A 87 4.59 -5.77 0.90
N LEU A 88 3.96 -6.72 0.21
CA LEU A 88 3.25 -7.84 0.84
C LEU A 88 4.19 -8.97 1.26
N LEU A 89 5.11 -9.38 0.39
CA LEU A 89 5.86 -10.64 0.52
C LEU A 89 7.35 -10.41 0.81
N GLY A 90 7.80 -9.15 0.81
CA GLY A 90 9.17 -8.80 1.15
C GLY A 90 10.19 -9.22 0.11
N ILE A 91 9.80 -9.32 -1.17
CA ILE A 91 10.72 -9.62 -2.28
C ILE A 91 11.65 -8.42 -2.49
N ASN A 92 12.96 -8.66 -2.49
CA ASN A 92 13.93 -7.61 -2.79
C ASN A 92 13.92 -7.33 -4.30
N ARG A 93 13.61 -6.08 -4.67
CA ARG A 93 13.59 -5.59 -6.05
C ARG A 93 14.19 -4.19 -6.10
N THR A 94 14.83 -3.87 -7.22
CA THR A 94 15.12 -2.49 -7.60
C THR A 94 14.06 -2.07 -8.61
N PHE A 95 13.44 -0.92 -8.42
CA PHE A 95 12.42 -0.41 -9.34
C PHE A 95 13.12 0.48 -10.35
N HIS A 96 13.25 0.00 -11.60
CA HIS A 96 14.04 0.64 -12.66
C HIS A 96 13.21 1.58 -13.55
N THR A 97 11.89 1.56 -13.41
CA THR A 97 10.99 2.42 -14.18
C THR A 97 11.17 3.88 -13.78
N LEU A 98 11.02 4.80 -14.75
CA LEU A 98 10.93 6.23 -14.48
C LEU A 98 9.87 6.42 -13.39
N GLU A 99 10.27 6.91 -12.22
CA GLU A 99 9.46 6.96 -11.00
C GLU A 99 8.06 7.57 -11.23
N GLN A 100 7.98 8.49 -12.22
CA GLN A 100 6.78 9.17 -12.70
C GLN A 100 5.72 8.30 -13.41
N ARG A 101 5.98 7.02 -13.67
CA ARG A 101 5.02 6.08 -14.30
C ARG A 101 4.60 4.95 -13.38
N ILE A 102 5.06 4.95 -12.13
CA ILE A 102 4.75 3.90 -11.17
C ILE A 102 3.56 4.36 -10.33
N HIS A 103 2.45 3.66 -10.46
CA HIS A 103 1.29 3.85 -9.58
C HIS A 103 1.36 2.85 -8.43
N THR A 104 1.48 3.37 -7.21
CA THR A 104 1.49 2.52 -6.02
C THR A 104 0.93 3.22 -4.78
N PRO A 105 -0.04 2.62 -4.07
CA PRO A 105 -0.53 3.14 -2.79
C PRO A 105 0.39 2.77 -1.62
N GLU A 106 1.48 2.03 -1.84
CA GLU A 106 2.22 1.39 -0.75
C GLU A 106 2.98 2.36 0.17
N PHE A 107 3.20 3.59 -0.29
CA PHE A 107 3.79 4.68 0.48
C PHE A 107 2.77 5.55 1.22
N THR A 108 1.48 5.35 0.97
CA THR A 108 0.37 5.99 1.69
C THR A 108 -0.49 4.98 2.46
N ALA A 109 -0.19 3.68 2.34
CA ALA A 109 -0.83 2.60 3.07
C ALA A 109 -0.40 2.55 4.55
N GLN A 110 -1.18 3.18 5.43
CA GLN A 110 -0.95 3.21 6.88
C GLN A 110 -1.08 1.84 7.56
N GLY A 111 -0.38 1.68 8.70
CA GLY A 111 -0.39 0.48 9.54
C GLY A 111 0.89 -0.37 9.43
N MET A 112 1.10 -1.27 10.40
CA MET A 112 2.39 -1.94 10.63
C MET A 112 2.59 -3.28 9.92
N ALA A 113 1.51 -4.02 9.63
CA ALA A 113 1.61 -5.34 9.03
C ALA A 113 2.11 -5.28 7.57
N ALA A 114 2.67 -6.39 7.11
CA ALA A 114 2.87 -6.62 5.68
C ALA A 114 1.51 -6.66 5.01
N LYS A 115 1.33 -5.80 4.00
CA LYS A 115 0.07 -5.61 3.28
C LYS A 115 0.36 -5.07 1.90
N ALA A 116 -0.56 -5.20 0.96
CA ALA A 116 -0.50 -4.46 -0.29
C ALA A 116 -1.89 -4.38 -0.92
N TRP A 117 -2.11 -3.33 -1.70
CA TRP A 117 -3.29 -3.27 -2.55
C TRP A 117 -3.05 -4.03 -3.85
N ILE A 118 -4.01 -4.85 -4.21
CA ILE A 118 -4.02 -5.65 -5.44
C ILE A 118 -5.29 -5.31 -6.20
N ARG A 119 -5.15 -4.98 -7.48
CA ARG A 119 -6.28 -4.83 -8.40
C ARG A 119 -6.59 -6.17 -9.05
N GLU A 120 -7.81 -6.63 -8.86
CA GLU A 120 -8.38 -7.81 -9.49
C GLU A 120 -9.55 -7.42 -10.41
N ALA A 121 -10.12 -8.40 -11.12
CA ALA A 121 -11.20 -8.16 -12.06
C ALA A 121 -12.45 -7.53 -11.40
N GLU A 122 -12.71 -7.87 -10.14
CA GLU A 122 -13.89 -7.41 -9.38
C GLU A 122 -13.65 -6.13 -8.56
N GLY A 123 -12.41 -5.62 -8.53
CA GLY A 123 -12.06 -4.39 -7.82
C GLY A 123 -10.68 -4.38 -7.17
N LEU A 124 -10.50 -3.44 -6.25
CA LEU A 124 -9.30 -3.31 -5.41
C LEU A 124 -9.50 -4.08 -4.11
N TYR A 125 -8.46 -4.79 -3.69
CA TYR A 125 -8.45 -5.59 -2.47
C TYR A 125 -7.18 -5.29 -1.67
N LEU A 126 -7.33 -5.18 -0.35
CA LEU A 126 -6.21 -5.06 0.56
C LEU A 126 -5.80 -6.44 1.05
N TYR A 127 -4.68 -6.93 0.53
CA TYR A 127 -4.03 -8.15 0.98
C TYR A 127 -3.15 -7.87 2.20
N LYS A 128 -3.09 -8.84 3.11
CA LYS A 128 -2.29 -8.77 4.34
C LYS A 128 -1.66 -10.13 4.64
N VAL A 129 -0.55 -10.10 5.36
CA VAL A 129 0.08 -11.28 5.95
C VAL A 129 -0.01 -11.19 7.46
N GLY A 130 -0.46 -12.27 8.10
CA GLY A 130 -0.53 -12.34 9.56
C GLY A 130 -1.24 -13.60 10.07
N LYS A 131 -1.42 -13.68 11.39
CA LYS A 131 -1.98 -14.88 12.06
C LYS A 131 -3.38 -14.70 12.61
N LYS A 132 -3.72 -13.48 13.06
CA LYS A 132 -4.85 -13.24 13.97
C LYS A 132 -6.13 -12.76 13.28
N GLU A 133 -6.01 -11.98 12.21
CA GLU A 133 -7.15 -11.27 11.62
C GLU A 133 -8.13 -12.23 10.92
N LEU A 134 -7.60 -13.23 10.19
CA LEU A 134 -8.44 -14.23 9.52
C LEU A 134 -9.23 -15.09 10.54
N PRO A 135 -8.62 -15.69 11.58
CA PRO A 135 -9.39 -16.35 12.64
C PRO A 135 -10.38 -15.43 13.36
N ALA A 136 -9.99 -14.20 13.67
CA ALA A 136 -10.88 -13.23 14.31
C ALA A 136 -12.12 -12.93 13.44
N SER A 137 -11.93 -12.72 12.13
CA SER A 137 -13.05 -12.54 11.20
C SER A 137 -13.97 -13.76 11.16
N ARG A 138 -13.40 -14.99 11.13
CA ARG A 138 -14.21 -16.23 11.16
C ARG A 138 -15.04 -16.34 12.45
N ILE A 139 -14.46 -16.01 13.61
CA ILE A 139 -15.18 -16.01 14.89
C ILE A 139 -16.31 -14.99 14.89
N LEU A 140 -16.04 -13.75 14.48
CA LEU A 140 -17.07 -12.70 14.42
C LEU A 140 -18.20 -13.05 13.45
N GLY A 141 -17.87 -13.69 12.31
CA GLY A 141 -18.86 -14.21 11.37
C GLY A 141 -19.73 -15.32 11.97
N ALA A 142 -19.13 -16.27 12.69
CA ALA A 142 -19.88 -17.33 13.38
C ALA A 142 -20.79 -16.79 14.48
N LEU A 143 -20.41 -15.68 15.12
CA LEU A 143 -21.20 -14.97 16.13
C LEU A 143 -22.20 -13.97 15.53
N THR A 144 -22.33 -13.92 14.20
CA THR A 144 -23.20 -12.97 13.47
C THR A 144 -22.96 -11.50 13.82
N LEU A 145 -21.74 -11.16 14.24
CA LEU A 145 -21.35 -9.80 14.58
C LEU A 145 -20.93 -9.03 13.32
N PRO A 146 -21.47 -7.82 13.08
CA PRO A 146 -21.03 -6.97 11.98
C PRO A 146 -19.54 -6.64 12.08
N HIS A 147 -18.78 -6.96 11.03
CA HIS A 147 -17.34 -6.72 10.97
C HIS A 147 -16.85 -6.70 9.53
N VAL A 148 -15.60 -6.25 9.33
CA VAL A 148 -14.93 -6.34 8.03
C VAL A 148 -14.46 -7.78 7.80
N GLY A 149 -15.09 -8.47 6.86
CA GLY A 149 -14.77 -9.85 6.51
C GLY A 149 -13.41 -9.98 5.83
N TYR A 150 -12.65 -10.99 6.23
CA TYR A 150 -11.41 -11.39 5.57
C TYR A 150 -11.54 -12.78 4.95
N MET A 151 -11.05 -12.92 3.74
CA MET A 151 -10.98 -14.18 2.99
C MET A 151 -9.53 -14.64 2.89
N GLU A 152 -9.32 -15.95 2.97
CA GLU A 152 -8.00 -16.53 2.78
C GLU A 152 -7.59 -16.43 1.31
N ALA A 153 -6.34 -16.04 1.06
CA ALA A 153 -5.83 -15.88 -0.29
C ALA A 153 -5.47 -17.24 -0.90
N GLU A 154 -5.94 -17.53 -2.11
CA GLU A 154 -5.52 -18.72 -2.84
C GLU A 154 -4.10 -18.57 -3.38
N ASN A 155 -3.34 -19.67 -3.38
CA ASN A 155 -1.97 -19.67 -3.92
C ASN A 155 -1.93 -19.24 -5.40
N SER A 156 -2.91 -19.65 -6.19
CA SER A 156 -3.07 -19.25 -7.61
C SER A 156 -3.16 -17.72 -7.78
N GLY A 157 -3.78 -17.03 -6.83
CA GLY A 157 -3.86 -15.57 -6.81
C GLY A 157 -2.53 -14.92 -6.45
N LEU A 158 -1.85 -15.46 -5.43
CA LEU A 158 -0.54 -14.98 -4.97
C LEU A 158 0.58 -15.23 -6.01
N GLU A 159 0.48 -16.32 -6.77
CA GLU A 159 1.44 -16.66 -7.83
C GLU A 159 1.46 -15.63 -8.97
N LYS A 160 0.43 -14.78 -9.08
CA LYS A 160 0.38 -13.65 -10.02
C LYS A 160 1.33 -12.50 -9.65
N ILE A 161 1.76 -12.44 -8.39
CA ILE A 161 2.60 -11.35 -7.86
C ILE A 161 3.94 -11.85 -7.28
N ALA A 162 4.09 -13.16 -7.06
CA ALA A 162 5.33 -13.74 -6.53
C ALA A 162 5.52 -15.19 -6.91
N ASP A 163 6.77 -15.65 -6.81
CA ASP A 163 7.08 -17.07 -6.92
C ASP A 163 6.60 -17.87 -5.70
N ARG A 164 6.48 -19.19 -5.90
CA ARG A 164 6.04 -20.13 -4.88
C ARG A 164 6.95 -20.18 -3.66
N ASN A 165 8.25 -19.92 -3.81
CA ASN A 165 9.19 -19.96 -2.70
C ASN A 165 8.90 -18.84 -1.68
N HIS A 166 8.50 -17.66 -2.13
CA HIS A 166 8.12 -16.56 -1.25
C HIS A 166 6.79 -16.82 -0.55
N ILE A 167 5.83 -17.41 -1.26
CA ILE A 167 4.53 -17.79 -0.72
C ILE A 167 4.71 -18.87 0.36
N ASP A 168 5.49 -19.92 0.08
CA ASP A 168 5.75 -21.02 1.02
C ASP A 168 6.45 -20.55 2.30
N LYS A 169 7.30 -19.51 2.22
CA LYS A 169 7.97 -18.95 3.41
C LYS A 169 6.98 -18.37 4.41
N ILE A 170 5.88 -17.78 3.94
CA ILE A 170 4.82 -17.21 4.79
C ILE A 170 4.11 -18.34 5.53
N TYR A 171 3.68 -19.37 4.82
CA TYR A 171 3.02 -20.50 5.47
C TYR A 171 3.95 -21.25 6.43
N LYS A 172 5.24 -21.37 6.11
CA LYS A 172 6.26 -21.94 7.01
C LYS A 172 6.50 -21.11 8.28
N SER A 173 6.25 -19.79 8.26
CA SER A 173 6.30 -18.95 9.48
C SER A 173 5.05 -19.10 10.36
N GLY A 174 4.06 -19.90 9.90
CA GLY A 174 2.75 -20.06 10.52
C GLY A 174 1.87 -18.82 10.35
N GLU A 175 2.15 -18.00 9.34
CA GLU A 175 1.31 -16.88 8.92
C GLU A 175 0.47 -17.27 7.71
N ASN A 176 -0.66 -16.58 7.55
CA ASN A 176 -1.53 -16.74 6.39
C ASN A 176 -1.53 -15.45 5.58
N CYS A 177 -1.80 -15.57 4.28
CA CYS A 177 -2.18 -14.43 3.48
C CYS A 177 -3.70 -14.39 3.33
N PHE A 178 -4.28 -13.22 3.52
CA PHE A 178 -5.72 -13.01 3.47
C PHE A 178 -6.00 -11.60 2.96
N PHE A 179 -7.20 -11.38 2.48
CA PHE A 179 -7.58 -10.13 1.84
C PHE A 179 -8.99 -9.71 2.22
N ARG A 180 -9.25 -8.43 2.04
CA ARG A 180 -10.58 -7.82 2.12
C ARG A 180 -10.77 -6.91 0.92
N ARG A 181 -12.03 -6.66 0.55
CA ARG A 181 -12.39 -5.61 -0.38
C ARG A 181 -12.27 -4.23 0.28
#